data_AF-A0A090MQ44-F1
#
_entry.id   AF-A0A090MQ44-F1
#
_cell.length_a   1.000
_cell.length_b   1.000
_cell.length_c   1.000
_cell.angle_alpha   90.00
_cell.angle_beta   90.00
_cell.angle_gamma   90.00
#
_symmetry.space_group_name_H-M   'P 1'
#
loop_
_entity.id
_entity.type
_entity.pdbx_description
1 polymer ?
#
loop_
_entity_poly.entity_id
_entity_poly.type
_entity_poly.pdbx_seq_one_letter_code
_entity_poly.pdbx_strand_id
1 'polypeptide(L)'
;MKHLRPDQLTSSSRPPRLTGQTTVRHNATSLWLPGEADITFDVGDTIQAVSDASGNWRVIDIQKNYAPARGALTANRTYYVRTDGSDSNNGLANTSGGAFATIQKAIDVVYSLDLSIYNVTIQLADGTYSGSVAFRGPFIGKGSVTLSGNATTPTNVVISIPNSYGAFRCQDNANVTLSNLRIAPQAGTAAQNILIQNFAAVTIAGVDFAASGRAHIEALNFANVIFNGPWTISGDAPVHISLDASSNATASSQGVTASGGTRSFSDCFLKANNRSGALIYSLSKTGTFSGVKWRASLNSTINSVGASADTALPGSSNGVATTGGQAT
;
A
#
# COMPACT_ATOMS: atom_id res chain seq x y z
N MET A 1 29.42 42.56 25.01
CA MET A 1 29.02 41.21 25.48
C MET A 1 28.52 41.32 26.90
N LYS A 2 27.25 40.98 27.14
CA LYS A 2 26.63 41.01 28.47
C LYS A 2 27.14 39.80 29.25
N HIS A 3 27.98 40.03 30.26
CA HIS A 3 28.44 38.96 31.17
C HIS A 3 27.28 38.57 32.09
N LEU A 4 26.84 37.31 32.00
CA LEU A 4 25.87 36.72 32.91
C LEU A 4 26.58 36.37 34.23
N ARG A 5 25.98 36.70 35.37
CA ARG A 5 26.56 36.47 36.70
C ARG A 5 26.18 35.08 37.26
N PRO A 6 27.00 34.49 38.15
CA PRO A 6 26.82 33.13 38.69
C PRO A 6 25.52 32.89 39.47
N ASP A 7 24.89 33.96 39.97
CA ASP A 7 23.58 33.94 40.65
C ASP A 7 22.40 33.74 39.69
N GLN A 8 22.62 33.77 38.37
CA GLN A 8 21.65 33.40 37.34
C GLN A 8 21.64 31.89 37.02
N LEU A 9 22.43 31.08 37.73
CA LEU A 9 22.60 29.64 37.50
C LEU A 9 22.05 28.77 38.65
N THR A 10 21.04 29.23 39.37
CA THR A 10 20.27 28.35 40.26
C THR A 10 19.14 27.68 39.47
N SER A 11 19.30 26.37 39.23
CA SER A 11 18.31 25.41 38.73
C SER A 11 17.60 25.74 37.40
N SER A 12 17.82 24.88 36.40
CA SER A 12 17.12 24.81 35.10
C SER A 12 17.60 25.74 33.98
N SER A 13 18.85 25.57 33.52
CA SER A 13 19.19 25.97 32.14
C SER A 13 18.93 24.78 31.21
N ARG A 14 17.82 24.85 30.47
CA ARG A 14 17.52 23.95 29.35
C ARG A 14 18.74 23.96 28.40
N PRO A 15 19.34 22.81 28.06
CA PRO A 15 20.55 22.77 27.25
C PRO A 15 20.30 23.41 25.86
N PRO A 16 21.34 23.99 25.22
CA PRO A 16 21.21 24.57 23.90
C PRO A 16 20.63 23.55 22.92
N ARG A 17 19.54 23.92 22.25
CA ARG A 17 18.88 23.07 21.25
C ARG A 17 19.68 23.14 19.96
N LEU A 18 20.41 22.08 19.62
CA LEU A 18 21.12 21.97 18.34
C LEU A 18 20.09 21.95 17.20
N THR A 19 20.22 22.87 16.25
CA THR A 19 19.29 23.06 15.12
C THR A 19 19.66 22.27 13.87
N GLY A 20 20.76 21.52 13.92
CA GLY A 20 21.27 20.68 12.84
C GLY A 20 22.25 19.64 13.36
N GLN A 21 22.58 18.65 12.52
CA GLN A 21 23.59 17.64 12.87
C GLN A 21 24.94 18.34 13.12
N THR A 22 25.50 18.12 14.31
CA THR A 22 26.71 18.83 14.76
C THR A 22 27.64 17.86 15.43
N THR A 23 28.89 17.80 14.98
CA THR A 23 29.96 17.12 15.72
C THR A 23 30.54 18.07 16.74
N VAL A 24 30.38 17.72 18.01
CA VAL A 24 31.05 18.40 19.11
C VAL A 24 32.35 17.66 19.36
N ARG A 25 33.46 18.39 19.28
CA ARG A 25 34.78 17.81 19.50
C ARG A 25 35.10 17.75 20.99
N HIS A 26 35.65 16.63 21.42
CA HIS A 26 36.18 16.50 22.77
C HIS A 26 37.41 17.40 22.92
N ASN A 27 37.52 18.07 24.07
CA ASN A 27 38.71 18.79 24.45
C ASN A 27 39.02 18.50 25.93
N ALA A 28 40.12 17.79 26.17
CA ALA A 28 40.52 17.31 27.49
C ALA A 28 40.87 18.42 28.51
N THR A 29 40.79 19.70 28.15
CA THR A 29 41.01 20.81 29.07
C THR A 29 39.83 21.77 29.21
N SER A 30 38.81 21.69 28.35
CA SER A 30 37.69 22.64 28.35
C SER A 30 36.31 22.02 28.13
N LEU A 31 36.22 20.85 27.49
CA LEU A 31 34.96 20.15 27.24
C LEU A 31 35.15 18.63 27.26
N TRP A 32 34.78 18.01 28.38
CA TRP A 32 34.78 16.56 28.50
C TRP A 32 33.47 15.96 27.96
N LEU A 33 33.63 15.04 27.01
CA LEU A 33 32.55 14.23 26.46
C LEU A 33 32.68 12.79 27.01
N PRO A 34 31.56 12.08 27.23
CA PRO A 34 31.59 10.67 27.59
C PRO A 34 32.42 9.85 26.59
N GLY A 35 33.31 9.00 27.10
CA GLY A 35 34.19 8.17 26.27
C GLY A 35 35.39 8.91 25.67
N GLU A 36 35.64 10.17 26.04
CA GLU A 36 36.82 10.97 25.64
C GLU A 36 37.02 11.07 24.12
N ALA A 37 35.93 11.02 23.37
CA ALA A 37 35.92 11.08 21.92
C ALA A 37 34.95 12.15 21.42
N ASP A 38 35.17 12.62 20.20
CA ASP A 38 34.24 13.49 19.48
C ASP A 38 32.88 12.79 19.33
N ILE A 39 31.78 13.53 19.52
CA ILE A 39 30.43 13.00 19.41
C ILE A 39 29.64 13.81 18.39
N THR A 40 29.06 13.12 17.41
CA THR A 40 28.07 13.69 16.50
C THR A 40 26.69 13.64 17.14
N PHE A 41 26.04 14.79 17.26
CA PHE A 41 24.67 14.94 17.72
C PHE A 41 23.74 15.16 16.54
N ASP A 42 22.57 14.52 16.60
CA ASP A 42 21.49 14.72 15.63
C ASP A 42 20.45 15.71 16.16
N VAL A 43 19.58 16.20 15.27
CA VAL A 43 18.48 17.09 15.66
C VAL A 43 17.58 16.38 16.68
N GLY A 44 17.42 17.00 17.84
CA GLY A 44 16.56 16.48 18.92
C GLY A 44 17.31 15.71 20.01
N ASP A 45 18.61 15.46 19.86
CA ASP A 45 19.44 15.00 20.97
C ASP A 45 19.40 16.03 22.12
N THR A 46 19.46 15.54 23.36
CA THR A 46 19.61 16.41 24.55
C THR A 46 20.82 16.01 25.37
N ILE A 47 21.50 17.01 25.93
CA ILE A 47 22.68 16.83 26.77
C ILE A 47 22.46 17.40 28.16
N GLN A 48 23.02 16.76 29.17
CA GLN A 48 23.18 17.34 30.50
C GLN A 48 24.67 17.57 30.75
N ALA A 49 25.04 18.79 31.16
CA ALA A 49 26.42 19.16 31.44
C ALA A 49 26.53 19.92 32.77
N VAL A 50 27.65 19.73 33.45
CA VAL A 50 28.05 20.46 34.66
C VAL A 50 29.28 21.30 34.37
N SER A 51 29.27 22.53 34.86
CA SER A 51 30.43 23.41 34.82
C SER A 51 31.26 23.27 36.09
N ASP A 52 32.58 23.42 35.96
CA ASP A 52 33.51 23.51 37.10
C ASP A 52 33.76 24.94 37.58
N ALA A 53 32.97 25.91 37.10
CA ALA A 53 33.09 27.34 37.36
C ALA A 53 34.39 28.01 36.86
N SER A 54 35.26 27.27 36.17
CA SER A 54 36.52 27.77 35.58
C SER A 54 36.44 27.92 34.06
N GLY A 55 35.22 27.89 33.51
CA GLY A 55 34.96 27.92 32.08
C GLY A 55 34.98 26.56 31.39
N ASN A 56 35.23 25.47 32.14
CA ASN A 56 35.19 24.13 31.60
C ASN A 56 33.85 23.44 31.87
N TRP A 57 33.53 22.50 31.00
CA TRP A 57 32.25 21.78 31.02
C TRP A 57 32.48 20.27 30.92
N ARG A 58 31.69 19.51 31.67
CA ARG A 58 31.65 18.04 31.62
C ARG A 58 30.24 17.60 31.26
N VAL A 59 30.09 16.93 30.13
CA VAL A 59 28.82 16.30 29.75
C VAL A 59 28.68 15.01 30.56
N ILE A 60 27.59 14.90 31.31
CA ILE A 60 27.31 13.79 32.24
C ILE A 60 26.21 12.86 31.75
N ASP A 61 25.34 13.32 30.84
CA ASP A 61 24.34 12.49 30.20
C ASP A 61 24.10 12.94 28.75
N ILE A 62 23.87 11.96 27.88
CA ILE A 62 23.49 12.17 26.48
C ILE A 62 22.28 11.29 26.21
N GLN A 63 21.14 11.93 26.00
CA GLN A 63 19.95 11.25 25.49
C GLN A 63 19.94 11.37 23.98
N LYS A 64 20.33 10.28 23.33
CA LYS A 64 20.20 10.14 21.89
C LYS A 64 18.73 10.06 21.52
N ASN A 65 18.29 10.95 20.65
CA ASN A 65 17.03 10.82 19.95
C ASN A 65 17.19 9.71 18.91
N TYR A 66 17.24 8.45 19.37
CA TYR A 66 17.16 7.30 18.48
C TYR A 66 15.93 7.48 17.59
N ALA A 67 16.11 7.19 16.29
CA ALA A 67 15.15 7.39 15.19
C ALA A 67 13.69 7.57 15.66
N PRO A 68 13.01 8.62 15.19
CA PRO A 68 11.80 9.14 15.82
C PRO A 68 10.87 7.98 16.16
N ALA A 69 10.41 7.92 17.41
CA ALA A 69 9.24 7.12 17.75
C ALA A 69 8.26 7.25 16.57
N ARG A 70 7.94 6.13 15.91
CA ARG A 70 7.05 6.12 14.74
C ARG A 70 5.89 7.04 15.07
N GLY A 71 5.71 8.09 14.26
CA GLY A 71 4.73 9.12 14.59
C GLY A 71 3.36 8.46 14.70
N ALA A 72 2.81 8.40 15.91
CA ALA A 72 1.50 7.84 16.14
C ALA A 72 0.45 8.81 15.62
N LEU A 73 -0.47 8.32 14.80
CA LEU A 73 -1.58 9.15 14.35
C LEU A 73 -2.54 9.42 15.52
N THR A 74 -3.04 10.66 15.57
CA THR A 74 -4.06 11.13 16.52
C THR A 74 -5.39 11.48 15.82
N ALA A 75 -5.45 11.30 14.50
CA ALA A 75 -6.61 11.49 13.64
C ALA A 75 -6.38 10.78 12.31
N ASN A 76 -7.47 10.51 11.57
CA ASN A 76 -7.40 10.04 10.19
C ASN A 76 -6.54 10.98 9.34
N ARG A 77 -5.83 10.43 8.36
CA ARG A 77 -4.91 11.22 7.53
C ARG A 77 -5.08 10.93 6.06
N THR A 78 -5.09 12.01 5.27
CA THR A 78 -5.04 11.91 3.82
C THR A 78 -3.69 12.37 3.32
N TYR A 79 -3.05 11.54 2.50
CA TYR A 79 -1.88 11.91 1.72
C TYR A 79 -2.28 12.05 0.26
N TYR A 80 -1.95 13.18 -0.35
CA TYR A 80 -2.25 13.47 -1.75
C TYR A 80 -1.06 13.11 -2.63
N VAL A 81 -1.34 12.51 -3.77
CA VAL A 81 -0.38 12.21 -4.84
C VAL A 81 -0.89 12.83 -6.12
N ARG A 82 -0.01 13.55 -6.83
CA ARG A 82 -0.31 14.20 -8.10
C ARG A 82 0.86 14.06 -9.06
N THR A 83 0.59 13.94 -10.34
CA THR A 83 1.65 13.86 -11.37
C THR A 83 2.48 15.15 -11.50
N ASP A 84 1.95 16.29 -11.03
CA ASP A 84 2.62 17.59 -10.97
C ASP A 84 3.19 17.91 -9.56
N GLY A 85 3.23 16.93 -8.66
CA GLY A 85 3.76 17.06 -7.29
C GLY A 85 5.27 16.89 -7.20
N SER A 86 5.78 16.73 -5.97
CA SER A 86 7.18 16.41 -5.69
C SER A 86 7.31 15.46 -4.51
N ASP A 87 8.20 14.47 -4.58
CA ASP A 87 8.48 13.57 -3.45
C ASP A 87 9.28 14.23 -2.31
N SER A 88 9.70 15.49 -2.50
CA SER A 88 10.19 16.36 -1.42
C SER A 88 9.06 17.00 -0.59
N ASN A 89 7.81 16.94 -1.05
CA ASN A 89 6.67 17.48 -0.31
C ASN A 89 6.28 16.56 0.84
N ASN A 90 5.33 16.99 1.69
CA ASN A 90 4.83 16.20 2.81
C ASN A 90 3.55 15.41 2.52
N GLY A 91 2.94 15.63 1.34
CA GLY A 91 1.71 14.97 0.91
C GLY A 91 0.44 15.48 1.59
N LEU A 92 0.47 16.51 2.42
CA LEU A 92 -0.68 16.89 3.27
C LEU A 92 -1.64 17.90 2.62
N ALA A 93 -1.35 18.38 1.41
CA ALA A 93 -2.23 19.28 0.66
C ALA A 93 -2.39 18.83 -0.80
N ASN A 94 -3.61 18.96 -1.33
CA ASN A 94 -3.94 18.64 -2.72
C ASN A 94 -3.54 19.77 -3.69
N THR A 95 -2.26 20.06 -3.75
CA THR A 95 -1.67 21.06 -4.65
C THR A 95 -0.33 20.53 -5.16
N SER A 96 0.19 21.04 -6.27
CA SER A 96 1.52 20.67 -6.77
C SER A 96 2.63 20.92 -5.74
N GLY A 97 2.53 22.00 -4.96
CA GLY A 97 3.47 22.32 -3.87
C GLY A 97 3.28 21.52 -2.59
N GLY A 98 2.22 20.69 -2.47
CA GLY A 98 1.89 19.95 -1.26
C GLY A 98 1.84 18.43 -1.41
N ALA A 99 1.51 17.93 -2.60
CA ALA A 99 1.32 16.51 -2.89
C ALA A 99 2.65 15.80 -3.22
N PHE A 100 2.73 14.50 -2.94
CA PHE A 100 3.80 13.66 -3.46
C PHE A 100 3.70 13.51 -4.97
N ALA A 101 4.83 13.28 -5.65
CA ALA A 101 4.84 12.98 -7.08
C ALA A 101 4.48 11.52 -7.33
N THR A 102 4.91 10.61 -6.44
CA THR A 102 4.78 9.17 -6.64
C THR A 102 3.89 8.48 -5.60
N ILE A 103 3.22 7.42 -6.04
CA ILE A 103 2.40 6.56 -5.17
C ILE A 103 3.29 5.85 -4.15
N GLN A 104 4.46 5.35 -4.57
CA GLN A 104 5.37 4.64 -3.69
C GLN A 104 5.87 5.55 -2.55
N LYS A 105 6.16 6.84 -2.82
CA LYS A 105 6.54 7.77 -1.76
C LYS A 105 5.47 7.91 -0.68
N ALA A 106 4.20 8.01 -1.08
CA ALA A 106 3.10 8.04 -0.12
C ALA A 106 3.04 6.76 0.72
N ILE A 107 3.15 5.59 0.07
CA ILE A 107 3.17 4.28 0.74
C ILE A 107 4.31 4.19 1.76
N ASP A 108 5.53 4.58 1.38
CA ASP A 108 6.70 4.55 2.25
C ASP A 108 6.54 5.47 3.46
N VAL A 109 5.92 6.64 3.28
CA VAL A 109 5.57 7.53 4.39
C VAL A 109 4.57 6.86 5.33
N VAL A 110 3.53 6.18 4.83
CA VAL A 110 2.60 5.43 5.69
C VAL A 110 3.32 4.32 6.46
N TYR A 111 4.24 3.58 5.83
CA TYR A 111 5.05 2.57 6.50
C TYR A 111 6.00 3.12 7.57
N SER A 112 6.24 4.43 7.63
CA SER A 112 7.03 5.07 8.69
C SER A 112 6.23 5.43 9.95
N LEU A 113 4.90 5.28 9.92
CA LEU A 113 3.98 5.68 10.99
C LEU A 113 3.56 4.51 11.87
N ASP A 114 2.97 4.85 13.02
CA ASP A 114 2.04 3.99 13.75
C ASP A 114 0.63 4.56 13.54
N LEU A 115 -0.26 3.79 12.92
CA LEU A 115 -1.61 4.24 12.60
C LEU A 115 -2.51 4.37 13.85
N SER A 116 -2.11 3.80 14.99
CA SER A 116 -2.96 3.67 16.17
C SER A 116 -4.31 3.03 15.80
N ILE A 117 -5.42 3.78 15.83
CA ILE A 117 -6.74 3.34 15.39
C ILE A 117 -7.25 4.11 14.16
N TYR A 118 -6.42 4.99 13.59
CA TYR A 118 -6.84 5.94 12.58
C TYR A 118 -6.53 5.47 11.17
N ASN A 119 -7.45 5.74 10.25
CA ASN A 119 -7.33 5.31 8.87
C ASN A 119 -6.49 6.29 8.06
N VAL A 120 -5.78 5.76 7.06
CA VAL A 120 -5.03 6.56 6.08
C VAL A 120 -5.62 6.39 4.69
N THR A 121 -5.85 7.51 4.02
CA THR A 121 -6.21 7.55 2.60
C THR A 121 -5.05 8.12 1.80
N ILE A 122 -4.54 7.37 0.82
CA ILE A 122 -3.67 7.89 -0.23
C ILE A 122 -4.58 8.27 -1.39
N GLN A 123 -4.80 9.57 -1.58
CA GLN A 123 -5.70 10.13 -2.57
C GLN A 123 -4.90 10.53 -3.82
N LEU A 124 -5.19 9.88 -4.95
CA LEU A 124 -4.60 10.21 -6.24
C LEU A 124 -5.45 11.28 -6.94
N ALA A 125 -4.79 12.29 -7.52
CA ALA A 125 -5.43 13.17 -8.48
C ALA A 125 -5.47 12.52 -9.87
N ASP A 126 -6.32 13.05 -10.75
CA ASP A 126 -6.38 12.68 -12.16
C ASP A 126 -4.99 12.78 -12.80
N GLY A 127 -4.65 11.75 -13.58
CA GLY A 127 -3.33 11.61 -14.16
C GLY A 127 -2.95 10.16 -14.42
N THR A 128 -1.81 9.98 -15.09
CA THR A 128 -1.22 8.68 -15.39
C THR A 128 0.01 8.46 -14.52
N TYR A 129 0.00 7.39 -13.73
CA TYR A 129 1.08 7.02 -12.82
C TYR A 129 1.79 5.77 -13.34
N SER A 130 3.09 5.89 -13.59
CA SER A 130 3.92 4.82 -14.18
C SER A 130 5.02 4.28 -13.25
N GLY A 131 5.18 4.89 -12.07
CA GLY A 131 6.09 4.38 -11.04
C GLY A 131 5.62 3.04 -10.46
N SER A 132 6.57 2.20 -10.04
CA SER A 132 6.24 0.94 -9.37
C SER A 132 5.40 1.16 -8.11
N VAL A 133 4.48 0.24 -7.82
CA VAL A 133 3.64 0.28 -6.62
C VAL A 133 3.70 -1.05 -5.89
N ALA A 134 4.31 -1.04 -4.71
CA ALA A 134 4.47 -2.21 -3.87
C ALA A 134 4.06 -1.95 -2.41
N PHE A 135 3.21 -2.82 -1.90
CA PHE A 135 2.89 -2.94 -0.48
C PHE A 135 3.62 -4.17 0.08
N ARG A 136 4.45 -3.98 1.11
CA ARG A 136 5.35 -5.00 1.64
C ARG A 136 5.29 -4.99 3.16
N GLY A 137 4.70 -6.02 3.75
CA GLY A 137 4.53 -6.07 5.19
C GLY A 137 3.20 -5.47 5.67
N PRO A 138 2.82 -5.76 6.92
CA PRO A 138 1.69 -5.11 7.55
C PRO A 138 2.01 -3.63 7.87
N PHE A 139 0.98 -2.80 7.89
CA PHE A 139 1.07 -1.47 8.50
C PHE A 139 1.08 -1.60 10.03
N ILE A 140 1.75 -0.69 10.73
CA ILE A 140 1.75 -0.66 12.20
C ILE A 140 0.49 0.05 12.68
N GLY A 141 -0.17 -0.50 13.71
CA GLY A 141 -1.47 -0.02 14.20
C GLY A 141 -2.65 -0.80 13.60
N LYS A 142 -3.86 -0.46 14.04
CA LYS A 142 -5.12 -1.10 13.64
C LYS A 142 -5.88 -0.33 12.55
N GLY A 143 -5.42 0.87 12.20
CA GLY A 143 -6.01 1.67 11.13
C GLY A 143 -5.92 0.99 9.77
N SER A 144 -6.88 1.26 8.89
CA SER A 144 -6.85 0.78 7.51
C SER A 144 -6.09 1.73 6.59
N VAL A 145 -5.58 1.20 5.48
CA VAL A 145 -4.95 1.99 4.41
C VAL A 145 -5.72 1.80 3.12
N THR A 146 -6.13 2.91 2.52
CA THR A 146 -6.85 2.95 1.24
C THR A 146 -6.06 3.76 0.23
N LEU A 147 -5.80 3.19 -0.94
CA LEU A 147 -5.39 3.93 -2.13
C LEU A 147 -6.65 4.20 -2.96
N SER A 148 -7.01 5.47 -3.11
CA SER A 148 -8.20 5.88 -3.86
C SER A 148 -7.83 6.81 -5.00
N GLY A 149 -8.39 6.57 -6.18
CA GLY A 149 -8.44 7.53 -7.26
C GLY A 149 -9.69 8.42 -7.18
N ASN A 150 -10.30 8.68 -8.32
CA ASN A 150 -11.42 9.58 -8.49
C ASN A 150 -12.75 8.81 -8.51
N ALA A 151 -13.57 8.95 -7.47
CA ALA A 151 -14.83 8.21 -7.32
C ALA A 151 -15.89 8.56 -8.38
N THR A 152 -15.83 9.77 -8.96
CA THR A 152 -16.77 10.21 -10.00
C THR A 152 -16.35 9.68 -11.36
N THR A 153 -15.04 9.70 -11.64
CA THR A 153 -14.46 9.28 -12.92
C THR A 153 -13.20 8.43 -12.71
N PRO A 154 -13.34 7.14 -12.32
CA PRO A 154 -12.19 6.27 -12.02
C PRO A 154 -11.18 6.16 -13.16
N THR A 155 -11.64 6.29 -14.41
CA THR A 155 -10.80 6.23 -15.61
C THR A 155 -9.84 7.42 -15.78
N ASN A 156 -10.03 8.51 -15.03
CA ASN A 156 -9.09 9.64 -15.05
C ASN A 156 -7.83 9.39 -14.21
N VAL A 157 -7.84 8.39 -13.33
CA VAL A 157 -6.68 7.97 -12.54
C VAL A 157 -6.17 6.65 -13.12
N VAL A 158 -5.11 6.73 -13.93
CA VAL A 158 -4.60 5.59 -14.69
C VAL A 158 -3.30 5.08 -14.09
N ILE A 159 -3.28 3.81 -13.69
CA ILE A 159 -2.07 3.11 -13.26
C ILE A 159 -1.51 2.36 -14.46
N SER A 160 -0.42 2.88 -15.04
CA SER A 160 0.19 2.40 -16.28
C SER A 160 1.66 2.08 -16.08
N ILE A 161 1.95 0.90 -15.56
CA ILE A 161 3.29 0.51 -15.15
C ILE A 161 3.83 -0.57 -16.10
N PRO A 162 5.01 -0.37 -16.73
CA PRO A 162 5.66 -1.38 -17.56
C PRO A 162 6.48 -2.31 -16.65
N ASN A 163 5.86 -3.35 -16.08
CA ASN A 163 6.61 -4.32 -15.29
C ASN A 163 6.09 -5.75 -15.51
N SER A 164 6.88 -6.75 -15.09
CA SER A 164 6.54 -8.18 -15.19
C SER A 164 5.87 -8.75 -13.92
N TYR A 165 5.58 -7.93 -12.90
CA TYR A 165 5.20 -8.38 -11.55
C TYR A 165 3.89 -7.77 -11.03
N GLY A 166 3.05 -7.21 -11.90
CA GLY A 166 1.80 -6.55 -11.53
C GLY A 166 1.93 -5.02 -11.42
N ALA A 167 0.94 -4.28 -11.92
CA ALA A 167 0.84 -2.85 -11.65
C ALA A 167 0.78 -2.57 -10.14
N PHE A 168 0.08 -3.42 -9.40
CA PHE A 168 0.16 -3.49 -7.94
C PHE A 168 0.79 -4.79 -7.49
N ARG A 169 1.78 -4.71 -6.60
CA ARG A 169 2.35 -5.86 -5.90
C ARG A 169 2.07 -5.76 -4.40
N CYS A 170 1.18 -6.59 -3.90
CA CYS A 170 0.85 -6.67 -2.48
C CYS A 170 1.39 -7.97 -1.90
N GLN A 171 2.23 -7.88 -0.88
CA GLN A 171 2.92 -9.05 -0.35
C GLN A 171 3.21 -9.00 1.15
N ASP A 172 3.53 -10.16 1.69
CA ASP A 172 4.10 -10.35 3.02
C ASP A 172 3.19 -9.79 4.13
N ASN A 173 1.92 -10.21 4.14
CA ASN A 173 0.86 -9.73 5.05
C ASN A 173 0.41 -8.26 4.84
N ALA A 174 0.76 -7.63 3.72
CA ALA A 174 0.19 -6.34 3.35
C ALA A 174 -1.34 -6.42 3.27
N ASN A 175 -2.04 -5.43 3.83
CA ASN A 175 -3.50 -5.32 3.78
C ASN A 175 -3.89 -3.91 3.32
N VAL A 176 -4.53 -3.79 2.16
CA VAL A 176 -4.85 -2.51 1.54
C VAL A 176 -6.18 -2.54 0.78
N THR A 177 -6.86 -1.41 0.74
CA THR A 177 -7.99 -1.19 -0.19
C THR A 177 -7.53 -0.41 -1.41
N LEU A 178 -7.84 -0.91 -2.60
CA LEU A 178 -7.66 -0.21 -3.88
C LEU A 178 -9.04 0.23 -4.39
N SER A 179 -9.19 1.51 -4.70
CA SER A 179 -10.48 2.03 -5.13
C SER A 179 -10.44 3.13 -6.17
N ASN A 180 -11.53 3.24 -6.94
CA ASN A 180 -11.84 4.38 -7.79
C ASN A 180 -10.74 4.74 -8.81
N LEU A 181 -10.11 3.74 -9.43
CA LEU A 181 -9.01 3.94 -10.37
C LEU A 181 -9.09 2.95 -11.54
N ARG A 182 -8.36 3.25 -12.61
CA ARG A 182 -8.15 2.34 -13.75
C ARG A 182 -6.76 1.75 -13.72
N ILE A 183 -6.66 0.44 -13.90
CA ILE A 183 -5.38 -0.27 -14.06
C ILE A 183 -5.23 -0.61 -15.53
N ALA A 184 -4.24 0.01 -16.18
CA ALA A 184 -3.96 -0.16 -17.59
C ALA A 184 -2.46 -0.28 -17.81
N PRO A 185 -1.85 -1.44 -17.48
CA PRO A 185 -0.42 -1.65 -17.70
C PRO A 185 -0.12 -1.51 -19.20
N GLN A 186 1.11 -1.13 -19.52
CA GLN A 186 1.51 -0.93 -20.91
C GLN A 186 1.39 -2.25 -21.70
N ALA A 187 0.75 -2.19 -22.87
CA ALA A 187 0.47 -3.33 -23.73
C ALA A 187 1.75 -4.13 -24.06
N GLY A 188 1.63 -5.46 -24.07
CA GLY A 188 2.72 -6.38 -24.44
C GLY A 188 3.52 -6.97 -23.28
N THR A 189 3.23 -6.61 -22.03
CA THR A 189 3.82 -7.25 -20.86
C THR A 189 2.99 -8.48 -20.45
N ALA A 190 3.64 -9.63 -20.20
CA ALA A 190 3.00 -10.86 -19.71
C ALA A 190 2.55 -10.75 -18.23
N ALA A 191 2.20 -9.54 -17.79
CA ALA A 191 2.00 -9.20 -16.39
C ALA A 191 0.52 -9.20 -16.01
N GLN A 192 0.28 -9.57 -14.75
CA GLN A 192 -1.01 -9.35 -14.11
C GLN A 192 -1.29 -7.85 -13.87
N ASN A 193 -2.54 -7.44 -13.62
CA ASN A 193 -2.80 -6.08 -13.13
C ASN A 193 -2.47 -5.99 -11.63
N ILE A 194 -2.96 -6.93 -10.82
CA ILE A 194 -2.69 -7.02 -9.38
C ILE A 194 -2.06 -8.38 -9.07
N LEU A 195 -0.89 -8.37 -8.42
CA LEU A 195 -0.27 -9.53 -7.80
C LEU A 195 -0.41 -9.44 -6.28
N ILE A 196 -1.01 -10.47 -5.68
CA ILE A 196 -1.21 -10.60 -4.23
C ILE A 196 -0.56 -11.90 -3.80
N GLN A 197 0.34 -11.85 -2.83
CA GLN A 197 1.08 -13.04 -2.41
C GLN A 197 1.46 -13.03 -0.94
N ASN A 198 1.86 -14.20 -0.42
CA ASN A 198 2.44 -14.36 0.92
C ASN A 198 1.57 -13.71 2.00
N PHE A 199 0.35 -14.24 2.16
CA PHE A 199 -0.62 -13.79 3.17
C PHE A 199 -1.15 -12.35 3.01
N ALA A 200 -0.83 -11.67 1.91
CA ALA A 200 -1.39 -10.34 1.65
C ALA A 200 -2.89 -10.39 1.31
N ALA A 201 -3.59 -9.31 1.63
CA ALA A 201 -5.00 -9.11 1.36
C ALA A 201 -5.22 -7.79 0.60
N VAL A 202 -6.06 -7.85 -0.44
CA VAL A 202 -6.47 -6.64 -1.18
C VAL A 202 -7.99 -6.58 -1.26
N THR A 203 -8.54 -5.46 -0.80
CA THR A 203 -9.94 -5.09 -1.00
C THR A 203 -10.07 -4.21 -2.24
N ILE A 204 -11.05 -4.48 -3.09
CA ILE A 204 -11.25 -3.85 -4.40
C ILE A 204 -12.66 -3.24 -4.45
N ALA A 205 -12.75 -1.97 -4.83
CA ALA A 205 -14.03 -1.27 -5.02
C ALA A 205 -13.92 -0.16 -6.07
N GLY A 206 -14.75 -0.17 -7.11
CA GLY A 206 -14.74 0.89 -8.15
C GLY A 206 -13.49 0.87 -9.02
N VAL A 207 -12.85 -0.29 -9.21
CA VAL A 207 -11.66 -0.44 -10.06
C VAL A 207 -12.07 -0.83 -11.48
N ASP A 208 -11.45 -0.20 -12.47
CA ASP A 208 -11.55 -0.58 -13.89
C ASP A 208 -10.28 -1.34 -14.32
N PHE A 209 -10.46 -2.61 -14.70
CA PHE A 209 -9.39 -3.46 -15.23
C PHE A 209 -9.34 -3.35 -16.75
N ALA A 210 -8.30 -2.69 -17.26
CA ALA A 210 -7.98 -2.74 -18.68
C ALA A 210 -7.19 -4.02 -19.01
N ALA A 211 -6.70 -4.13 -20.24
CA ALA A 211 -6.15 -5.39 -20.75
C ALA A 211 -4.96 -5.89 -19.91
N SER A 212 -4.87 -7.21 -19.76
CA SER A 212 -3.74 -7.88 -19.10
C SER A 212 -3.18 -8.98 -20.00
N GLY A 213 -1.85 -9.10 -20.03
CA GLY A 213 -1.19 -10.20 -20.72
C GLY A 213 -1.28 -11.55 -19.98
N ARG A 214 -1.70 -11.56 -18.70
CA ARG A 214 -1.76 -12.78 -17.88
C ARG A 214 -3.02 -12.91 -17.05
N ALA A 215 -3.24 -12.01 -16.11
CA ALA A 215 -4.41 -12.03 -15.23
C ALA A 215 -4.80 -10.62 -14.80
N HIS A 216 -6.09 -10.30 -14.68
CA HIS A 216 -6.45 -9.07 -13.98
C HIS A 216 -6.00 -9.16 -12.51
N ILE A 217 -6.30 -10.26 -11.83
CA ILE A 217 -5.91 -10.49 -10.45
C ILE A 217 -5.25 -11.86 -10.34
N GLU A 218 -4.07 -11.89 -9.75
CA GLU A 218 -3.42 -13.12 -9.34
C GLU A 218 -3.16 -13.11 -7.83
N ALA A 219 -3.64 -14.16 -7.16
CA ALA A 219 -3.45 -14.41 -5.75
C ALA A 219 -2.69 -15.72 -5.54
N LEU A 220 -1.55 -15.67 -4.84
CA LEU A 220 -0.66 -16.79 -4.57
C LEU A 220 -0.38 -16.90 -3.06
N ASN A 221 0.02 -18.08 -2.59
CA ASN A 221 0.57 -18.30 -1.24
C ASN A 221 -0.28 -17.65 -0.13
N PHE A 222 -1.48 -18.19 0.09
CA PHE A 222 -2.41 -17.75 1.14
C PHE A 222 -2.92 -16.31 1.00
N ALA A 223 -2.92 -15.76 -0.22
CA ALA A 223 -3.41 -14.42 -0.50
C ALA A 223 -4.94 -14.34 -0.42
N ASN A 224 -5.47 -13.12 -0.20
CA ASN A 224 -6.91 -12.88 -0.11
C ASN A 224 -7.33 -11.72 -1.04
N VAL A 225 -8.35 -11.98 -1.86
CA VAL A 225 -9.01 -11.01 -2.75
C VAL A 225 -10.42 -10.75 -2.24
N ILE A 226 -10.75 -9.49 -1.99
CA ILE A 226 -12.08 -9.11 -1.49
C ILE A 226 -12.67 -8.06 -2.43
N PHE A 227 -13.79 -8.36 -3.07
CA PHE A 227 -14.58 -7.34 -3.75
C PHE A 227 -15.61 -6.76 -2.79
N ASN A 228 -15.47 -5.48 -2.48
CA ASN A 228 -16.34 -4.74 -1.56
C ASN A 228 -16.92 -3.47 -2.23
N GLY A 229 -17.25 -3.61 -3.51
CA GLY A 229 -17.85 -2.60 -4.36
C GLY A 229 -17.91 -3.11 -5.80
N PRO A 230 -18.71 -2.48 -6.68
CA PRO A 230 -18.77 -2.85 -8.08
C PRO A 230 -17.43 -2.60 -8.77
N TRP A 231 -17.15 -3.34 -9.85
CA TRP A 231 -15.96 -3.14 -10.66
C TRP A 231 -16.25 -3.28 -12.15
N THR A 232 -15.34 -2.75 -12.95
CA THR A 232 -15.44 -2.73 -14.41
C THR A 232 -14.28 -3.52 -15.00
N ILE A 233 -14.54 -4.22 -16.10
CA ILE A 233 -13.55 -4.87 -16.95
C ILE A 233 -13.70 -4.21 -18.32
N SER A 234 -12.70 -3.41 -18.70
CA SER A 234 -12.65 -2.70 -19.97
C SER A 234 -11.62 -3.29 -20.94
N GLY A 235 -10.83 -4.29 -20.53
CA GLY A 235 -9.91 -5.01 -21.40
C GLY A 235 -9.98 -6.52 -21.24
N ASP A 236 -9.47 -7.23 -22.23
CA ASP A 236 -9.38 -8.68 -22.23
C ASP A 236 -8.16 -9.15 -21.42
N ALA A 237 -8.24 -10.38 -20.90
CA ALA A 237 -7.13 -11.05 -20.21
C ALA A 237 -7.27 -12.56 -20.35
N PRO A 238 -6.20 -13.35 -20.22
CA PRO A 238 -6.36 -14.81 -20.14
C PRO A 238 -7.28 -15.24 -19.00
N VAL A 239 -7.13 -14.64 -17.81
CA VAL A 239 -7.98 -14.90 -16.65
C VAL A 239 -8.33 -13.59 -15.90
N HIS A 240 -9.54 -13.47 -15.37
CA HIS A 240 -9.86 -12.32 -14.51
C HIS A 240 -9.33 -12.52 -13.09
N ILE A 241 -9.66 -13.65 -12.44
CA ILE A 241 -9.18 -13.97 -11.09
C ILE A 241 -8.48 -15.34 -11.11
N SER A 242 -7.20 -15.37 -10.76
CA SER A 242 -6.42 -16.61 -10.61
C SER A 242 -6.01 -16.80 -9.15
N LEU A 243 -6.41 -17.91 -8.54
CA LEU A 243 -6.07 -18.29 -7.17
C LEU A 243 -5.21 -19.56 -7.18
N ASP A 244 -4.04 -19.49 -6.57
CA ASP A 244 -3.16 -20.65 -6.35
C ASP A 244 -2.62 -20.67 -4.91
N ALA A 245 -2.13 -21.83 -4.51
CA ALA A 245 -1.49 -22.08 -3.22
C ALA A 245 -2.32 -21.57 -2.03
N SER A 246 -3.54 -22.12 -1.90
CA SER A 246 -4.46 -21.87 -0.78
C SER A 246 -4.89 -20.41 -0.64
N SER A 247 -4.98 -19.70 -1.76
CA SER A 247 -5.48 -18.32 -1.82
C SER A 247 -7.00 -18.28 -1.91
N ASN A 248 -7.60 -17.13 -1.56
CA ASN A 248 -9.04 -16.99 -1.47
C ASN A 248 -9.56 -15.76 -2.24
N ALA A 249 -10.76 -15.87 -2.81
CA ALA A 249 -11.52 -14.72 -3.31
C ALA A 249 -12.93 -14.68 -2.74
N THR A 250 -13.41 -13.49 -2.41
CA THR A 250 -14.79 -13.26 -1.97
C THR A 250 -15.42 -12.12 -2.77
N ALA A 251 -16.62 -12.36 -3.29
CA ALA A 251 -17.47 -11.32 -3.89
C ALA A 251 -18.94 -11.67 -3.62
N SER A 252 -19.63 -10.82 -2.87
CA SER A 252 -21.03 -11.05 -2.49
C SER A 252 -21.89 -9.86 -2.83
N SER A 253 -22.96 -10.08 -3.60
CA SER A 253 -23.92 -9.03 -3.99
C SER A 253 -23.26 -7.82 -4.67
N GLN A 254 -22.22 -8.07 -5.47
CA GLN A 254 -21.47 -7.05 -6.19
C GLN A 254 -21.85 -6.99 -7.67
N GLY A 255 -21.56 -5.86 -8.32
CA GLY A 255 -21.73 -5.69 -9.77
C GLY A 255 -20.42 -5.82 -10.53
N VAL A 256 -20.42 -6.63 -11.58
CA VAL A 256 -19.32 -6.72 -12.56
C VAL A 256 -19.79 -6.24 -13.93
N THR A 257 -19.11 -5.25 -14.48
CA THR A 257 -19.47 -4.62 -15.76
C THR A 257 -18.41 -4.88 -16.83
N ALA A 258 -18.80 -5.48 -17.95
CA ALA A 258 -18.03 -5.50 -19.19
C ALA A 258 -18.25 -4.18 -19.93
N SER A 259 -17.18 -3.41 -20.14
CA SER A 259 -17.21 -2.14 -20.86
C SER A 259 -16.39 -2.20 -22.15
N GLY A 260 -16.78 -1.41 -23.16
CA GLY A 260 -16.09 -1.38 -24.45
C GLY A 260 -16.31 -2.60 -25.34
N GLY A 261 -17.39 -3.35 -25.11
CA GLY A 261 -17.78 -4.53 -25.88
C GLY A 261 -17.61 -5.85 -25.12
N THR A 262 -17.69 -6.98 -25.83
CA THR A 262 -17.50 -8.31 -25.24
C THR A 262 -16.12 -8.41 -24.59
N ARG A 263 -16.06 -8.77 -23.31
CA ARG A 263 -14.80 -9.06 -22.62
C ARG A 263 -14.50 -10.56 -22.69
N SER A 264 -13.33 -10.92 -23.19
CA SER A 264 -12.95 -12.30 -23.48
C SER A 264 -11.87 -12.81 -22.54
N PHE A 265 -12.05 -14.05 -22.04
CA PHE A 265 -11.07 -14.76 -21.24
C PHE A 265 -10.62 -16.03 -21.95
N SER A 266 -9.36 -16.05 -22.40
CA SER A 266 -8.82 -17.19 -23.17
C SER A 266 -8.53 -18.43 -22.31
N ASP A 267 -8.30 -18.25 -21.00
CA ASP A 267 -8.39 -19.31 -20.00
C ASP A 267 -9.83 -19.33 -19.46
N CYS A 268 -10.14 -18.60 -18.39
CA CYS A 268 -11.46 -18.55 -17.78
C CYS A 268 -11.68 -17.26 -16.99
N PHE A 269 -12.91 -16.96 -16.56
CA PHE A 269 -13.15 -15.81 -15.66
C PHE A 269 -12.53 -16.04 -14.27
N LEU A 270 -12.82 -17.18 -13.64
CA LEU A 270 -12.31 -17.55 -12.31
C LEU A 270 -11.56 -18.88 -12.32
N LYS A 271 -10.28 -18.86 -11.94
CA LYS A 271 -9.45 -20.05 -11.77
C LYS A 271 -9.12 -20.26 -10.31
N ALA A 272 -9.51 -21.40 -9.75
CA ALA A 272 -9.13 -21.82 -8.42
C ALA A 272 -8.29 -23.11 -8.51
N ASN A 273 -7.06 -23.06 -8.00
CA ASN A 273 -6.11 -24.17 -8.05
C ASN A 273 -5.47 -24.42 -6.67
N ASN A 274 -4.94 -25.62 -6.45
CA ASN A 274 -4.05 -25.96 -5.33
C ASN A 274 -4.62 -25.55 -3.96
N ARG A 275 -5.74 -26.16 -3.58
CA ARG A 275 -6.48 -25.93 -2.33
C ARG A 275 -7.01 -24.50 -2.13
N SER A 276 -7.08 -23.70 -3.20
CA SER A 276 -7.67 -22.35 -3.15
C SER A 276 -9.20 -22.39 -3.04
N GLY A 277 -9.79 -21.31 -2.53
CA GLY A 277 -11.24 -21.20 -2.34
C GLY A 277 -11.82 -19.92 -2.96
N ALA A 278 -13.01 -19.99 -3.50
CA ALA A 278 -13.76 -18.81 -3.92
C ALA A 278 -15.19 -18.84 -3.38
N LEU A 279 -15.62 -17.78 -2.71
CA LEU A 279 -17.00 -17.56 -2.30
C LEU A 279 -17.57 -16.40 -3.11
N ILE A 280 -18.25 -16.73 -4.21
CA ILE A 280 -18.74 -15.74 -5.18
C ILE A 280 -20.21 -15.99 -5.48
N TYR A 281 -21.08 -15.15 -4.94
CA TYR A 281 -22.52 -15.32 -5.05
C TYR A 281 -23.25 -13.98 -5.26
N SER A 282 -24.46 -14.07 -5.81
CA SER A 282 -25.32 -12.91 -6.10
C SER A 282 -24.65 -11.81 -6.95
N LEU A 283 -23.78 -12.18 -7.89
CA LEU A 283 -23.18 -11.19 -8.80
C LEU A 283 -24.20 -10.69 -9.82
N SER A 284 -24.36 -9.37 -9.90
CA SER A 284 -25.01 -8.73 -11.04
C SER A 284 -24.00 -8.56 -12.16
N LYS A 285 -24.40 -8.88 -13.39
CA LYS A 285 -23.52 -8.88 -14.58
C LYS A 285 -24.09 -7.93 -15.61
N THR A 286 -23.29 -6.96 -16.03
CA THR A 286 -23.65 -6.00 -17.07
C THR A 286 -22.72 -6.16 -18.26
N GLY A 287 -23.28 -6.24 -19.47
CA GLY A 287 -22.51 -6.47 -20.71
C GLY A 287 -22.23 -7.96 -20.99
N THR A 288 -21.39 -8.21 -22.00
CA THR A 288 -21.14 -9.55 -22.53
C THR A 288 -19.75 -10.06 -22.12
N PHE A 289 -19.70 -11.29 -21.62
CA PHE A 289 -18.46 -11.97 -21.27
C PHE A 289 -18.33 -13.26 -22.08
N SER A 290 -17.15 -13.51 -22.64
CA SER A 290 -16.83 -14.69 -23.45
C SER A 290 -15.70 -15.50 -22.82
N GLY A 291 -15.74 -16.82 -23.00
CA GLY A 291 -14.77 -17.75 -22.44
C GLY A 291 -15.39 -18.65 -21.37
N VAL A 292 -14.55 -19.51 -20.79
CA VAL A 292 -14.95 -20.45 -19.74
C VAL A 292 -15.25 -19.68 -18.44
N LYS A 293 -16.36 -19.99 -17.78
CA LYS A 293 -16.77 -19.29 -16.54
C LYS A 293 -15.83 -19.58 -15.38
N TRP A 294 -15.44 -20.83 -15.20
CA TRP A 294 -14.58 -21.22 -14.09
C TRP A 294 -13.76 -22.47 -14.35
N ARG A 295 -12.65 -22.60 -13.63
CA ARG A 295 -11.89 -23.85 -13.50
C ARG A 295 -11.54 -24.11 -12.04
N ALA A 296 -11.81 -25.32 -11.57
CA ALA A 296 -11.45 -25.77 -10.23
C ALA A 296 -10.57 -27.02 -10.32
N SER A 297 -9.34 -26.97 -9.79
CA SER A 297 -8.39 -28.10 -9.79
C SER A 297 -7.61 -28.26 -8.48
N LEU A 298 -7.06 -29.45 -8.26
CA LEU A 298 -6.17 -29.77 -7.12
C LEU A 298 -6.82 -29.44 -5.77
N ASN A 299 -7.99 -30.04 -5.54
CA ASN A 299 -8.80 -29.87 -4.31
C ASN A 299 -9.21 -28.42 -4.00
N SER A 300 -9.32 -27.56 -5.02
CA SER A 300 -9.88 -26.22 -4.85
C SER A 300 -11.41 -26.23 -4.81
N THR A 301 -11.99 -25.15 -4.30
CA THR A 301 -13.45 -25.01 -4.19
C THR A 301 -13.93 -23.66 -4.74
N ILE A 302 -15.08 -23.68 -5.42
CA ILE A 302 -15.82 -22.49 -5.85
C ILE A 302 -17.25 -22.64 -5.34
N ASN A 303 -17.72 -21.71 -4.54
CA ASN A 303 -19.05 -21.75 -3.94
C ASN A 303 -19.84 -20.48 -4.32
N SER A 304 -20.96 -20.69 -4.98
CA SER A 304 -21.88 -19.67 -5.46
C SER A 304 -23.21 -19.61 -4.70
N VAL A 305 -23.29 -20.30 -3.57
CA VAL A 305 -24.36 -20.22 -2.55
C VAL A 305 -25.77 -20.31 -3.15
N GLY A 306 -26.23 -21.54 -3.38
CA GLY A 306 -27.61 -21.80 -3.84
C GLY A 306 -27.85 -21.55 -5.33
N ALA A 307 -26.86 -21.02 -6.06
CA ALA A 307 -26.83 -20.98 -7.52
C ALA A 307 -25.67 -21.83 -8.03
N SER A 308 -25.81 -22.41 -9.22
CA SER A 308 -24.69 -23.09 -9.87
C SER A 308 -23.58 -22.08 -10.20
N ALA A 309 -22.31 -22.49 -10.07
CA ALA A 309 -21.18 -21.65 -10.51
C ALA A 309 -21.27 -21.24 -12.00
N ASP A 310 -21.86 -22.10 -12.85
CA ASP A 310 -22.14 -21.79 -14.25
C ASP A 310 -23.20 -20.71 -14.45
N THR A 311 -24.13 -20.53 -13.52
CA THR A 311 -25.08 -19.42 -13.58
C THR A 311 -24.55 -18.19 -12.85
N ALA A 312 -23.75 -18.36 -11.81
CA ALA A 312 -23.26 -17.28 -10.97
C ALA A 312 -22.08 -16.50 -11.56
N LEU A 313 -21.21 -17.13 -12.36
CA LEU A 313 -20.00 -16.50 -12.88
C LEU A 313 -20.14 -15.98 -14.34
N PRO A 314 -19.43 -14.92 -14.73
CA PRO A 314 -19.39 -14.43 -16.11
C PRO A 314 -18.67 -15.38 -17.07
N GLY A 315 -19.13 -15.45 -18.32
CA GLY A 315 -18.56 -16.26 -19.39
C GLY A 315 -19.64 -16.91 -20.27
N SER A 316 -19.24 -17.42 -21.42
CA SER A 316 -20.14 -18.04 -22.41
C SER A 316 -20.12 -19.57 -22.36
N SER A 317 -19.06 -20.18 -21.81
CA SER A 317 -18.91 -21.64 -21.71
C SER A 317 -18.92 -22.09 -20.25
N ASN A 318 -19.51 -23.24 -19.99
CA ASN A 318 -19.53 -23.84 -18.65
C ASN A 318 -18.12 -24.16 -18.17
N GLY A 319 -17.94 -24.17 -16.84
CA GLY A 319 -16.68 -24.46 -16.21
C GLY A 319 -16.37 -25.95 -16.10
N VAL A 320 -15.15 -26.24 -15.61
CA VAL A 320 -14.62 -27.60 -15.50
C VAL A 320 -13.95 -27.80 -14.15
N ALA A 321 -14.27 -28.93 -13.52
CA ALA A 321 -13.61 -29.42 -12.31
C ALA A 321 -12.67 -30.59 -12.64
N THR A 322 -11.46 -30.62 -12.08
CA THR A 322 -10.49 -31.71 -12.23
C THR A 322 -9.76 -31.99 -10.92
N THR A 323 -9.17 -33.17 -10.77
CA THR A 323 -8.26 -33.52 -9.65
C THR A 323 -8.80 -33.10 -8.26
N GLY A 324 -10.04 -33.48 -7.97
CA GLY A 324 -10.72 -33.20 -6.70
C GLY A 324 -11.26 -31.76 -6.53
N GLY A 325 -11.13 -30.90 -7.54
CA GLY A 325 -11.76 -29.59 -7.55
C GLY A 325 -13.30 -29.70 -7.50
N GLN A 326 -13.95 -28.74 -6.86
CA GLN A 326 -15.41 -28.70 -6.72
C GLN A 326 -15.94 -27.31 -7.01
N ALA A 327 -17.08 -27.24 -7.68
CA ALA A 327 -17.83 -26.00 -7.85
C ALA A 327 -19.30 -26.28 -7.57
N THR A 328 -19.90 -25.46 -6.70
CA THR A 328 -21.33 -25.49 -6.38
C THR A 328 -21.93 -24.15 -6.69
#